data_AF-C6LJD6-F1
#
_entry.id   AF-C6LJD6-F1
#
_cell.length_a   1.000
_cell.length_b   1.000
_cell.length_c   1.000
_cell.angle_alpha   90.00
_cell.angle_beta   90.00
_cell.angle_gamma   90.00
#
_symmetry.space_group_name_H-M   'P 1'
#
loop_
_entity.id
_entity.type
_entity.pdbx_description
1 polymer ?
#
loop_
_entity_poly.entity_id
_entity_poly.type
_entity_poly.pdbx_seq_one_letter_code
_entity_poly.pdbx_strand_id
1 'polypeptide(L)'
;MNGLIHRDYLVNGSEVHIDIFDDRLVIYSPGGMPDGTKIQDRNIDTIPSTRRNPILADIFGRLGYMERQGSGLNKIREAYENAVNYQPGMEPEFYSDRVLFMVTLKNLNYKKLLNEAENEAKNEAENSILTELERRLCELLKENSKITQKEIQKQLNLSRSKVQRTMKKLVDKGVIENTGSHRSGHWEVKKQ
;
A
#
# COMPACT_ATOMS: atom_id res chain seq x y z
N MET A 1 -0.84 22.83 -9.72
CA MET A 1 -0.41 24.12 -10.32
C MET A 1 -0.91 24.26 -11.76
N ASN A 2 -0.54 23.37 -12.69
CA ASN A 2 -1.05 23.40 -14.07
C ASN A 2 -2.59 23.48 -14.14
N GLY A 3 -3.30 22.69 -13.33
CA GLY A 3 -4.76 22.75 -13.25
C GLY A 3 -5.32 24.11 -12.82
N LEU A 4 -4.60 24.91 -12.03
CA LEU A 4 -5.05 26.25 -11.65
C LEU A 4 -4.82 27.28 -12.75
N ILE A 5 -3.72 27.16 -13.49
CA ILE A 5 -3.34 28.14 -14.52
C ILE A 5 -4.10 27.91 -15.81
N HIS A 6 -4.34 26.66 -16.17
CA HIS A 6 -5.00 26.30 -17.42
C HIS A 6 -6.52 26.10 -17.26
N ARG A 7 -7.04 26.26 -16.03
CA ARG A 7 -8.46 26.27 -15.75
C ARG A 7 -9.20 27.31 -16.58
N ASP A 8 -10.38 26.93 -17.05
CA ASP A 8 -11.36 27.86 -17.60
C ASP A 8 -12.10 28.60 -16.47
N TYR A 9 -11.71 29.86 -16.24
CA TYR A 9 -12.33 30.72 -15.23
C TYR A 9 -13.63 31.36 -15.70
N LEU A 10 -14.04 31.17 -16.96
CA LEU A 10 -15.34 31.66 -17.46
C LEU A 10 -16.50 30.78 -16.99
N VAL A 11 -16.21 29.54 -16.58
CA VAL A 11 -17.23 28.62 -16.06
C VAL A 11 -17.45 28.91 -14.58
N ASN A 12 -18.42 29.78 -14.28
CA ASN A 12 -18.81 30.14 -12.92
C ASN A 12 -19.21 28.91 -12.09
N GLY A 13 -18.72 28.83 -10.86
CA GLY A 13 -18.98 27.71 -9.95
C GLY A 13 -18.19 26.43 -10.24
N SER A 14 -17.34 26.41 -11.27
CA SER A 14 -16.43 25.29 -11.50
C SER A 14 -15.24 25.33 -10.52
N GLU A 15 -14.63 24.18 -10.23
CA GLU A 15 -13.45 24.07 -9.38
C GLU A 15 -12.50 23.01 -9.95
N VAL A 16 -11.23 23.05 -9.52
CA VAL A 16 -10.30 21.94 -9.79
C VAL A 16 -10.57 20.88 -8.73
N HIS A 17 -10.98 19.68 -9.15
CA HIS A 17 -11.22 18.56 -8.23
C HIS A 17 -10.01 17.65 -8.17
N ILE A 18 -9.74 17.10 -6.99
CA ILE A 18 -8.70 16.11 -6.76
C ILE A 18 -9.36 14.95 -6.01
N ASP A 19 -9.49 13.83 -6.70
CA ASP A 19 -10.03 12.61 -6.14
C ASP A 19 -8.87 11.66 -5.81
N ILE A 20 -8.84 11.19 -4.58
CA ILE A 20 -7.80 10.29 -4.06
C ILE A 20 -8.44 8.93 -3.81
N PHE A 21 -7.92 7.92 -4.51
CA PHE A 21 -8.27 6.51 -4.35
C PHE A 21 -7.05 5.76 -3.82
N ASP A 22 -7.26 4.54 -3.34
CA ASP A 22 -6.15 3.71 -2.86
C ASP A 22 -5.14 3.41 -3.99
N ASP A 23 -5.62 3.21 -5.21
CA ASP A 23 -4.84 2.81 -6.37
C ASP A 23 -4.41 3.98 -7.28
N ARG A 24 -4.98 5.18 -7.12
CA ARG A 24 -4.69 6.32 -8.00
C ARG A 24 -5.13 7.66 -7.42
N LEU A 25 -4.57 8.73 -7.97
CA LEU A 25 -5.01 10.10 -7.79
C LEU A 25 -5.51 10.63 -9.14
N VAL A 26 -6.69 11.25 -9.16
CA VAL A 26 -7.28 11.85 -10.37
C VAL A 26 -7.47 13.34 -10.15
N ILE A 27 -6.91 14.15 -11.06
CA ILE A 27 -7.03 15.62 -11.04
C ILE A 27 -7.92 16.03 -12.20
N TYR A 28 -8.96 16.80 -11.90
CA TYR A 28 -9.89 17.36 -12.87
C TYR A 28 -9.73 18.88 -12.93
N SER A 29 -9.53 19.41 -14.14
CA SER A 29 -9.50 20.85 -14.38
C SER A 29 -10.63 21.23 -15.35
N PRO A 30 -11.45 22.24 -15.02
CA PRO A 30 -12.41 22.81 -15.96
C PRO A 30 -11.70 23.38 -17.19
N GLY A 31 -12.26 23.12 -18.37
CA GLY A 31 -11.73 23.50 -19.67
C GLY A 31 -10.92 22.40 -20.36
N GLY A 32 -11.17 22.21 -21.65
CA GLY A 32 -10.40 21.32 -22.53
C GLY A 32 -9.03 21.86 -22.96
N MET A 33 -8.45 21.28 -24.00
CA MET A 33 -7.27 21.86 -24.63
C MET A 33 -7.59 23.24 -25.26
N PRO A 34 -6.69 24.24 -25.18
CA PRO A 34 -6.94 25.59 -25.70
C PRO A 34 -7.23 25.66 -27.20
N ASP A 35 -6.71 24.71 -27.97
CA ASP A 35 -6.90 24.60 -29.42
C ASP A 35 -8.08 23.69 -29.80
N GLY A 36 -8.85 23.21 -28.81
CA GLY A 36 -9.98 22.30 -29.01
C GLY A 36 -9.61 20.87 -29.38
N THR A 37 -8.31 20.54 -29.43
CA THR A 37 -7.85 19.18 -29.67
C THR A 37 -8.07 18.28 -28.46
N LYS A 38 -7.95 16.97 -28.67
CA LYS A 38 -7.98 15.97 -27.62
C LYS A 38 -6.56 15.55 -27.28
N ILE A 39 -6.17 15.65 -26.00
CA ILE A 39 -4.81 15.32 -25.55
C ILE A 39 -4.43 13.87 -25.86
N GLN A 40 -5.39 12.96 -25.74
CA GLN A 40 -5.22 11.53 -26.03
C GLN A 40 -4.92 11.23 -27.50
N ASP A 41 -5.23 12.17 -28.41
CA ASP A 41 -4.97 12.01 -29.85
C ASP A 41 -3.66 12.67 -30.29
N ARG A 42 -2.84 13.15 -29.33
CA ARG A 42 -1.61 13.91 -29.59
C ARG A 42 -0.39 13.25 -28.97
N ASN A 43 0.76 13.51 -29.59
CA ASN A 43 2.04 13.17 -28.99
C ASN A 43 2.41 14.21 -27.93
N ILE A 44 2.36 13.81 -26.66
CA ILE A 44 2.64 14.65 -25.49
C ILE A 44 3.99 15.38 -25.60
N ASP A 45 5.00 14.72 -26.18
CA ASP A 45 6.36 15.24 -26.24
C ASP A 45 6.49 16.45 -27.19
N THR A 46 5.53 16.63 -28.10
CA THR A 46 5.56 17.69 -29.12
C THR A 46 4.48 18.76 -28.93
N ILE A 47 3.69 18.69 -27.85
CA ILE A 47 2.59 19.64 -27.63
C ILE A 47 3.15 21.01 -27.24
N PRO A 48 2.78 22.08 -27.96
CA PRO A 48 3.18 23.42 -27.59
C PRO A 48 2.45 23.84 -26.31
N SER A 49 3.17 24.55 -25.45
CA SER A 49 2.56 25.10 -24.23
C SER A 49 1.84 26.39 -24.52
N THR A 50 0.53 26.25 -24.75
CA THR A 50 -0.38 27.38 -24.89
C THR A 50 -0.98 27.71 -23.52
N ARG A 51 -0.73 28.93 -23.04
CA ARG A 51 -1.26 29.44 -21.77
C ARG A 51 -2.66 29.99 -21.99
N ARG A 52 -3.67 29.40 -21.33
CA ARG A 52 -5.05 29.91 -21.37
C ARG A 52 -5.16 31.25 -20.62
N ASN A 53 -4.46 31.39 -19.50
CA ASN A 53 -4.47 32.58 -18.66
C ASN A 53 -3.04 33.18 -18.54
N PRO A 54 -2.60 34.02 -19.50
CA PRO A 54 -1.23 34.57 -19.51
C PRO A 54 -0.88 35.40 -18.27
N ILE A 55 -1.84 36.14 -17.71
CA ILE A 55 -1.64 36.97 -16.51
C ILE A 55 -1.32 36.10 -15.30
N LEU A 56 -2.14 35.07 -15.05
CA LEU A 56 -1.90 34.12 -13.96
C LEU A 56 -0.54 33.42 -14.15
N ALA A 57 -0.27 32.98 -15.37
CA ALA A 57 0.99 32.34 -15.71
C ALA A 57 2.21 33.24 -15.44
N ASP A 58 2.14 34.54 -15.75
CA ASP A 58 3.22 35.50 -15.44
C ASP A 58 3.42 35.66 -13.93
N ILE A 59 2.34 35.77 -13.16
CA ILE A 59 2.39 35.87 -11.70
C ILE A 59 3.05 34.62 -11.10
N PHE A 60 2.57 33.42 -11.44
CA PHE A 60 3.15 32.17 -10.93
C PHE A 60 4.59 31.96 -11.40
N GLY A 61 4.95 32.45 -12.60
CA GLY A 61 6.32 32.46 -13.08
C GLY A 61 7.24 33.36 -12.25
N ARG A 62 6.80 34.57 -11.91
CA ARG A 62 7.57 35.51 -11.06
C ARG A 62 7.73 35.01 -9.63
N LEU A 63 6.75 34.29 -9.12
CA LEU A 63 6.79 33.66 -7.80
C LEU A 63 7.67 32.39 -7.77
N GLY A 64 8.21 31.95 -8.90
CA GLY A 64 9.03 30.74 -9.00
C GLY A 64 8.24 29.44 -8.92
N TYR A 65 6.90 29.50 -8.96
CA TYR A 65 6.04 28.32 -8.96
C TYR A 65 5.83 27.73 -10.36
N MET A 66 6.15 28.50 -11.42
CA MET A 66 6.08 28.07 -12.81
C MET A 66 7.41 28.25 -13.52
N GLU A 67 7.76 27.28 -14.35
CA GLU A 67 8.79 27.49 -15.35
C GLU A 67 8.21 28.15 -16.60
N ARG A 68 9.06 28.91 -17.30
CA ARG A 68 8.65 29.62 -18.52
C ARG A 68 8.36 28.69 -19.70
N GLN A 69 8.75 27.41 -19.65
CA GLN A 69 8.60 26.47 -20.77
C GLN A 69 7.61 25.35 -20.50
N GLY A 70 7.01 24.90 -21.60
CA GLY A 70 5.93 23.92 -21.71
C GLY A 70 6.19 22.49 -21.29
N SER A 71 7.11 22.26 -20.37
CA SER A 71 7.58 20.94 -19.96
C SER A 71 6.66 20.24 -18.97
N GLY A 72 5.56 20.88 -18.53
CA GLY A 72 4.74 20.39 -17.42
C GLY A 72 4.26 18.94 -17.57
N LEU A 73 3.79 18.55 -18.75
CA LEU A 73 3.34 17.17 -19.00
C LEU A 73 4.53 16.19 -19.03
N ASN A 74 5.61 16.55 -19.73
CA ASN A 74 6.81 15.74 -19.81
C ASN A 74 7.45 15.52 -18.44
N LYS A 75 7.47 16.56 -17.60
CA LYS A 75 7.97 16.46 -16.23
C LYS A 75 7.17 15.53 -15.36
N ILE A 76 5.84 15.50 -15.52
CA ILE A 76 5.00 14.55 -14.79
C ILE A 76 5.36 13.12 -15.21
N ARG A 77 5.55 12.88 -16.52
CA ARG A 77 5.97 11.57 -17.05
C ARG A 77 7.36 11.18 -16.55
N GLU A 78 8.35 12.05 -16.71
CA GLU A 78 9.73 11.84 -16.29
C GLU A 78 9.83 11.62 -14.77
N ALA A 79 9.09 12.38 -13.96
CA ALA A 79 9.04 12.18 -12.52
C ALA A 79 8.45 10.80 -12.15
N TYR A 80 7.45 10.33 -12.90
CA TYR A 80 6.88 8.98 -12.71
C TYR A 80 7.86 7.88 -13.12
N GLU A 81 8.48 8.02 -14.29
CA GLU A 81 9.45 7.04 -14.81
C GLU A 81 10.67 6.87 -13.90
N ASN A 82 11.11 7.96 -13.24
CA ASN A 82 12.22 7.94 -12.29
C ASN A 82 11.80 7.60 -10.85
N ALA A 83 10.51 7.38 -10.58
CA ALA A 83 10.02 7.09 -9.24
C ALA A 83 10.30 5.64 -8.82
N VAL A 84 10.48 5.45 -7.51
CA VAL A 84 10.62 4.11 -6.93
C VAL A 84 9.33 3.32 -7.17
N ASN A 85 9.46 2.03 -7.51
CA ASN A 85 8.37 1.10 -7.83
C ASN A 85 7.63 1.39 -9.14
N TYR A 86 8.16 2.26 -10.01
CA TYR A 86 7.63 2.41 -11.36
C TYR A 86 7.68 1.08 -12.14
N GLN A 87 6.62 0.78 -12.87
CA GLN A 87 6.51 -0.39 -13.75
C GLN A 87 5.91 0.05 -15.09
N PRO A 88 6.32 -0.58 -16.22
CA PRO A 88 5.65 -0.37 -17.50
C PRO A 88 4.13 -0.59 -17.36
N GLY A 89 3.32 0.32 -17.90
CA GLY A 89 1.86 0.33 -17.73
C GLY A 89 1.36 1.20 -16.56
N MET A 90 2.26 1.80 -15.78
CA MET A 90 1.93 2.77 -14.72
C MET A 90 2.16 4.23 -15.13
N GLU A 91 2.27 4.48 -16.44
CA GLU A 91 2.42 5.83 -16.99
C GLU A 91 1.24 6.73 -16.55
N PRO A 92 1.50 8.04 -16.30
CA PRO A 92 0.44 9.03 -16.15
C PRO A 92 -0.48 9.04 -17.37
N GLU A 93 -1.78 8.99 -17.13
CA GLU A 93 -2.78 9.05 -18.21
C GLU A 93 -3.36 10.47 -18.28
N PHE A 94 -3.42 11.01 -19.50
CA PHE A 94 -3.98 12.32 -19.77
C PHE A 94 -5.22 12.16 -20.63
N TYR A 95 -6.29 12.82 -20.25
CA TYR A 95 -7.53 12.82 -21.01
C TYR A 95 -8.10 14.23 -21.09
N SER A 96 -8.69 14.58 -22.23
CA SER A 96 -9.38 15.84 -22.37
C SER A 96 -10.55 15.73 -23.33
N ASP A 97 -11.56 16.55 -23.09
CA ASP A 97 -12.60 16.84 -24.06
C ASP A 97 -12.71 18.37 -24.25
N ARG A 98 -13.88 18.89 -24.62
CA ARG A 98 -14.09 20.33 -24.78
C ARG A 98 -14.19 21.08 -23.45
N VAL A 99 -14.69 20.41 -22.41
CA VAL A 99 -15.10 21.03 -21.15
C VAL A 99 -14.20 20.65 -19.98
N LEU A 100 -13.36 19.62 -20.12
CA LEU A 100 -12.46 19.19 -19.05
C LEU A 100 -11.11 18.71 -19.55
N PHE A 101 -10.13 18.81 -18.65
CA PHE A 101 -8.83 18.18 -18.75
C PHE A 101 -8.59 17.36 -17.47
N MET A 102 -8.15 16.12 -17.64
CA MET A 102 -7.99 15.16 -16.56
C MET A 102 -6.59 14.54 -16.59
N VAL A 103 -6.02 14.34 -15.40
CA VAL A 103 -4.75 13.63 -15.20
C VAL A 103 -4.98 12.51 -14.20
N THR A 104 -4.66 11.29 -14.57
CA THR A 104 -4.70 10.12 -13.69
C THR A 104 -3.28 9.67 -13.37
N LEU A 105 -2.97 9.62 -12.07
CA LEU A 105 -1.67 9.28 -11.51
C LEU A 105 -1.81 8.00 -10.68
N LYS A 106 -1.29 6.87 -11.18
CA LYS A 106 -1.42 5.56 -10.50
C LYS A 106 -0.52 5.48 -9.27
N ASN A 107 -1.04 4.99 -8.14
CA ASN A 107 -0.27 4.79 -6.93
C ASN A 107 0.75 3.65 -7.11
N LEU A 108 2.01 4.01 -7.31
CA LEU A 108 3.12 3.06 -7.54
C LEU A 108 3.37 2.12 -6.34
N ASN A 109 2.88 2.47 -5.16
CA ASN A 109 3.04 1.66 -3.95
C ASN A 109 1.86 0.71 -3.71
N TYR A 110 0.77 0.81 -4.49
CA TYR A 110 -0.49 0.11 -4.21
C TYR A 110 -0.33 -1.42 -4.12
N LYS A 111 0.35 -2.05 -5.09
CA LYS A 111 0.60 -3.51 -5.07
C LYS A 111 1.44 -3.96 -3.87
N LYS A 112 2.42 -3.15 -3.48
CA LYS A 112 3.27 -3.46 -2.32
C LYS A 112 2.45 -3.43 -1.03
N LEU A 113 1.60 -2.41 -0.86
CA LEU A 113 0.72 -2.28 0.29
C LEU A 113 -0.29 -3.43 0.37
N LEU A 114 -0.85 -3.87 -0.76
CA LEU A 114 -1.73 -5.05 -0.80
C LEU A 114 -0.99 -6.31 -0.33
N ASN A 115 0.22 -6.56 -0.84
CA ASN A 115 1.01 -7.71 -0.44
C ASN A 115 1.42 -7.66 1.05
N GLU A 116 1.76 -6.48 1.57
CA GLU A 116 2.10 -6.30 2.99
C GLU A 116 0.87 -6.57 3.86
N ALA A 117 -0.29 -6.01 3.51
CA ALA A 117 -1.55 -6.23 4.22
C ALA A 117 -2.00 -7.71 4.17
N GLU A 118 -1.85 -8.38 3.02
CA GLU A 118 -2.15 -9.82 2.90
C GLU A 118 -1.21 -10.67 3.76
N ASN A 119 0.09 -10.33 3.80
CA ASN A 119 1.05 -11.04 4.64
C ASN A 119 0.82 -10.79 6.12
N GLU A 120 0.45 -9.56 6.52
CA GLU A 120 0.06 -9.22 7.88
C GLU A 120 -1.21 -9.96 8.28
N ALA A 121 -2.27 -9.93 7.46
CA ALA A 121 -3.50 -10.68 7.71
C ALA A 121 -3.25 -12.19 7.80
N LYS A 122 -2.35 -12.74 6.98
CA LYS A 122 -1.95 -14.15 7.07
C LYS A 122 -1.17 -14.44 8.35
N ASN A 123 -0.22 -13.59 8.73
CA ASN A 123 0.54 -13.71 9.96
C ASN A 123 -0.36 -13.55 11.20
N GLU A 124 -1.33 -12.65 11.16
CA GLU A 124 -2.34 -12.47 12.22
C GLU A 124 -3.33 -13.62 12.26
N ALA A 125 -3.76 -14.19 11.13
CA ALA A 125 -4.54 -15.42 11.11
C ALA A 125 -3.73 -16.61 11.65
N GLU A 126 -2.42 -16.68 11.38
CA GLU A 126 -1.52 -17.70 11.93
C GLU A 126 -1.22 -17.48 13.44
N ASN A 127 -1.32 -16.25 13.94
CA ASN A 127 -1.00 -15.88 15.34
C ASN A 127 -2.23 -15.72 16.26
N SER A 128 -3.39 -15.34 15.75
CA SER A 128 -4.64 -15.11 16.50
C SER A 128 -5.34 -16.41 16.89
N ILE A 129 -5.04 -17.50 16.19
CA ILE A 129 -5.30 -18.83 16.69
C ILE A 129 -4.18 -19.12 17.71
N LEU A 130 -4.49 -19.06 19.01
CA LEU A 130 -3.93 -20.04 19.95
C LEU A 130 -4.22 -21.38 19.28
N THR A 131 -3.24 -21.91 18.54
CA THR A 131 -3.51 -22.92 17.52
C THR A 131 -4.31 -24.03 18.20
N GLU A 132 -5.29 -24.66 17.55
CA GLU A 132 -5.95 -25.86 18.10
C GLU A 132 -4.91 -26.84 18.71
N LEU A 133 -3.70 -26.85 18.12
CA LEU A 133 -2.49 -27.46 18.65
C LEU A 133 -1.97 -26.92 20.00
N GLU A 134 -1.85 -25.60 20.20
CA GLU A 134 -1.45 -25.00 21.48
C GLU A 134 -2.48 -25.35 22.58
N ARG A 135 -3.78 -25.32 22.27
CA ARG A 135 -4.86 -25.72 23.19
C ARG A 135 -4.79 -27.20 23.57
N ARG A 136 -4.72 -28.08 22.57
CA ARG A 136 -4.57 -29.54 22.77
C ARG A 136 -3.29 -29.88 23.52
N LEU A 137 -2.21 -29.14 23.27
CA LEU A 137 -0.95 -29.34 23.97
C LEU A 137 -1.10 -28.96 25.46
N CYS A 138 -1.75 -27.84 25.77
CA CYS A 138 -2.07 -27.49 27.15
C CYS A 138 -3.02 -28.49 27.82
N GLU A 139 -3.98 -29.08 27.09
CA GLU A 139 -4.85 -30.16 27.59
C GLU A 139 -4.02 -31.40 27.94
N LEU A 140 -3.14 -31.86 27.05
CA LEU A 140 -2.24 -32.99 27.32
C LEU A 140 -1.32 -32.76 28.51
N LEU A 141 -0.81 -31.53 28.69
CA LEU A 141 0.01 -31.19 29.85
C LEU A 141 -0.79 -31.15 31.16
N LYS A 142 -2.08 -30.80 31.11
CA LYS A 142 -2.99 -30.87 32.27
C LYS A 142 -3.34 -32.31 32.63
N GLU A 143 -3.52 -33.18 31.64
CA GLU A 143 -3.81 -34.61 31.84
C GLU A 143 -2.58 -35.38 32.32
N ASN A 144 -1.39 -35.04 31.82
CA ASN A 144 -0.13 -35.68 32.18
C ASN A 144 1.03 -34.68 32.24
N SER A 145 1.32 -34.19 33.43
CA SER A 145 2.40 -33.22 33.67
C SER A 145 3.80 -33.77 33.39
N LYS A 146 3.99 -35.09 33.27
CA LYS A 146 5.29 -35.71 32.97
C LYS A 146 5.44 -36.16 31.52
N ILE A 147 4.51 -35.77 30.64
CA ILE A 147 4.53 -36.16 29.24
C ILE A 147 5.82 -35.70 28.54
N THR A 148 6.42 -36.63 27.80
CA THR A 148 7.66 -36.37 27.06
C THR A 148 7.36 -35.80 25.67
N GLN A 149 8.32 -35.07 25.10
CA GLN A 149 8.20 -34.56 23.72
C GLN A 149 7.96 -35.67 22.68
N LYS A 150 8.39 -36.92 22.95
CA LYS A 150 8.13 -38.07 22.07
C LYS A 150 6.69 -38.55 22.14
N GLU A 151 6.06 -38.49 23.31
CA GLU A 151 4.65 -38.86 23.49
C GLU A 151 3.73 -37.81 22.88
N ILE A 152 4.04 -36.51 23.04
CA ILE A 152 3.33 -35.41 22.38
C ILE A 152 3.39 -35.58 20.84
N GLN A 153 4.55 -35.95 20.29
CA GLN A 153 4.69 -36.22 18.84
C GLN A 153 3.74 -37.34 18.37
N LYS A 154 3.62 -38.42 19.14
CA LYS A 154 2.76 -39.56 18.80
C LYS A 154 1.26 -39.23 18.94
N GLN A 155 0.87 -38.57 20.02
CA GLN A 155 -0.55 -38.28 20.29
C GLN A 155 -1.11 -37.18 19.38
N LEU A 156 -0.30 -36.18 19.01
CA LEU A 156 -0.73 -35.09 18.13
C LEU A 156 -0.33 -35.30 16.65
N ASN A 157 0.35 -36.40 16.33
CA ASN A 157 0.90 -36.70 15.01
C ASN A 157 1.71 -35.54 14.41
N LEU A 158 2.68 -35.03 15.18
CA LEU A 158 3.49 -33.86 14.83
C LEU A 158 4.97 -34.21 14.65
N SER A 159 5.66 -33.43 13.81
CA SER A 159 7.12 -33.50 13.72
C SER A 159 7.77 -32.96 15.00
N ARG A 160 8.95 -33.51 15.35
CA ARG A 160 9.75 -33.06 16.50
C ARG A 160 10.00 -31.55 16.51
N SER A 161 10.30 -30.98 15.34
CA SER A 161 10.58 -29.55 15.20
C SER A 161 9.35 -28.69 15.53
N LYS A 162 8.15 -29.12 15.11
CA LYS A 162 6.90 -28.41 15.39
C LYS A 162 6.57 -28.45 16.88
N VAL A 163 6.70 -29.61 17.54
CA VAL A 163 6.51 -29.74 18.99
C VAL A 163 7.47 -28.84 19.78
N GLN A 164 8.76 -28.82 19.42
CA GLN A 164 9.75 -28.00 20.11
C GLN A 164 9.49 -26.50 19.96
N ARG A 165 9.12 -26.04 18.76
CA ARG A 165 8.76 -24.63 18.52
C ARG A 165 7.53 -24.21 19.31
N THR A 166 6.48 -25.03 19.32
CA THR A 166 5.24 -24.74 20.05
C THR A 166 5.44 -24.73 21.56
N MET A 167 6.15 -25.71 22.12
CA MET A 167 6.51 -25.73 23.55
C MET A 167 7.33 -24.49 23.94
N LYS A 168 8.34 -24.14 23.15
CA LYS A 168 9.14 -22.94 23.40
C LYS A 168 8.28 -21.67 23.39
N LYS A 169 7.39 -21.53 22.41
CA LYS A 169 6.46 -20.39 22.31
C LYS A 169 5.53 -20.30 23.52
N LEU A 170 5.05 -21.42 24.06
CA LEU A 170 4.20 -21.44 25.25
C LEU A 170 4.98 -21.11 26.54
N VAL A 171 6.25 -21.51 26.63
CA VAL A 171 7.15 -21.10 27.72
C VAL A 171 7.45 -19.61 27.64
N ASP A 172 7.78 -19.09 26.45
CA ASP A 172 8.07 -17.67 26.22
C ASP A 172 6.85 -16.78 26.52
N LYS A 173 5.63 -17.28 26.26
CA LYS A 173 4.36 -16.62 26.63
C LYS A 173 4.01 -16.77 28.13
N GLY A 174 4.77 -17.53 28.91
CA GLY A 174 4.48 -17.80 30.33
C GLY A 174 3.28 -18.71 30.59
N VAL A 175 2.75 -19.38 29.55
CA VAL A 175 1.57 -20.26 29.64
C VAL A 175 1.93 -21.60 30.28
N ILE A 176 3.15 -22.08 30.06
CA ILE A 176 3.65 -23.32 30.66
C ILE A 176 5.03 -23.10 31.27
N GLU A 177 5.34 -23.80 32.36
CA GLU A 177 6.64 -23.77 33.03
C GLU A 177 7.12 -25.20 33.32
N ASN A 178 8.43 -25.44 33.26
CA ASN A 178 9.01 -26.70 33.68
C ASN A 178 9.50 -26.57 35.13
N THR A 179 8.86 -27.28 36.04
CA THR A 179 9.19 -27.31 37.47
C THR A 179 9.96 -28.60 37.79
N GLY A 180 11.27 -28.45 38.07
CA GLY A 180 12.15 -29.54 38.51
C GLY A 180 13.49 -29.63 37.77
N SER A 181 14.22 -30.74 37.97
CA SER A 181 15.52 -30.98 37.31
C SER A 181 15.35 -31.31 35.83
N HIS A 182 16.32 -30.97 34.98
CA HIS A 182 16.31 -31.20 33.52
C HIS A 182 16.02 -32.67 33.11
N ARG A 183 16.18 -33.65 34.03
CA ARG A 183 15.88 -35.07 33.79
C ARG A 183 14.63 -35.60 34.50
N SER A 184 14.06 -34.89 35.47
CA SER A 184 12.93 -35.37 36.29
C SER A 184 11.85 -34.31 36.56
N GLY A 185 11.92 -33.16 35.89
CA GLY A 185 10.94 -32.09 35.99
C GLY A 185 9.60 -32.45 35.34
N HIS A 186 8.58 -31.71 35.72
CA HIS A 186 7.22 -31.83 35.18
C HIS A 186 6.79 -30.47 34.62
N TRP A 187 5.86 -30.50 33.68
CA TRP A 187 5.30 -29.30 33.07
C TRP A 187 4.05 -28.88 33.82
N GLU A 188 3.99 -27.62 34.20
CA GLU A 188 2.83 -27.01 34.82
C GLU A 188 2.25 -25.96 33.87
N VAL A 189 0.93 -26.03 33.65
CA VAL A 189 0.22 -25.02 32.87
C VAL A 189 -0.23 -23.93 33.84
N LYS A 190 0.43 -22.77 33.81
CA LYS A 190 0.03 -21.62 34.60
C LYS A 190 -1.29 -21.11 34.02
N LYS A 191 -2.35 -21.17 34.83
CA LYS A 191 -3.69 -20.70 34.43
C LYS A 191 -3.62 -19.24 33.97
N GLN A 192 -4.44 -18.95 32.96
CA GLN A 192 -4.80 -17.61 32.47
C GLN A 192 -5.10 -16.64 33.62
#